data_AF-A0A4R5TYY4-F1
#
_entry.id   AF-A0A4R5TYY4-F1
#
_cell.length_a   1.000
_cell.length_b   1.000
_cell.length_c   1.000
_cell.angle_alpha   90.00
_cell.angle_beta   90.00
_cell.angle_gamma   90.00
#
_symmetry.space_group_name_H-M   'P 1'
#
loop_
_entity.id
_entity.type
_entity.pdbx_description
1 polymer ?
#
loop_
_entity_poly.entity_id
_entity_poly.type
_entity_poly.pdbx_seq_one_letter_code
_entity_poly.pdbx_strand_id
1 'polypeptide(L)'
;MTMRKTPRRLAGAAVLLTVLLAGCGGTEENPLDVNAARDVSTGPVKGSPAGTVKGEDPLNIGVDGAKLCGVQPKDSFQEYTVMLHNPTLEEFTFGEIALGAPEGLRMISAEITPANKEGHGHHGAEVDAGHSGHGASAAPTTEPAEPSTFLVEPVPAAGYRFTPDSHINIVVAVALEEGVDNGTAENILVRFASSERDYEVAHKLEIEIDRTSCS
;
A
#
# COMPACT_ATOMS: atom_id res chain seq x y z
N MET A 1 -48.73 -66.94 -56.45
CA MET A 1 -48.23 -65.80 -57.25
C MET A 1 -46.99 -65.26 -56.56
N THR A 2 -45.82 -65.74 -57.03
CA THR A 2 -44.77 -64.97 -57.73
C THR A 2 -43.92 -64.12 -56.76
N MET A 3 -42.74 -64.57 -56.30
CA MET A 3 -41.40 -64.40 -56.92
C MET A 3 -41.11 -62.92 -57.25
N ARG A 4 -40.04 -62.22 -56.82
CA ARG A 4 -38.58 -62.51 -56.90
C ARG A 4 -37.82 -61.34 -56.22
N LYS A 5 -36.81 -61.61 -55.38
CA LYS A 5 -35.34 -61.49 -55.60
C LYS A 5 -34.74 -60.06 -55.70
N THR A 6 -33.83 -59.80 -54.76
CA THR A 6 -32.70 -58.82 -54.75
C THR A 6 -31.77 -58.97 -55.97
N PRO A 7 -31.06 -57.89 -56.38
CA PRO A 7 -29.59 -57.81 -56.24
C PRO A 7 -29.08 -56.37 -55.93
N ARG A 8 -28.08 -56.14 -55.06
CA ARG A 8 -26.61 -56.26 -55.21
C ARG A 8 -25.95 -55.35 -56.28
N ARG A 9 -25.14 -54.41 -55.75
CA ARG A 9 -23.79 -53.94 -56.16
C ARG A 9 -23.61 -53.14 -57.46
N LEU A 10 -22.99 -51.96 -57.36
CA LEU A 10 -21.57 -51.63 -57.69
C LEU A 10 -21.45 -50.08 -57.76
N ALA A 11 -20.64 -49.46 -56.89
CA ALA A 11 -19.27 -49.02 -57.17
C ALA A 11 -19.20 -47.66 -57.88
N GLY A 12 -18.66 -46.67 -57.16
CA GLY A 12 -18.27 -45.37 -57.68
C GLY A 12 -17.34 -44.71 -56.68
N ALA A 13 -16.08 -45.11 -56.68
CA ALA A 13 -15.02 -44.40 -55.99
C ALA A 13 -14.64 -43.16 -56.81
N ALA A 14 -14.72 -41.99 -56.20
CA ALA A 14 -14.06 -40.78 -56.68
C ALA A 14 -13.28 -40.17 -55.52
N VAL A 15 -11.96 -40.38 -55.56
CA VAL A 15 -10.96 -39.69 -54.75
C VAL A 15 -10.49 -38.51 -55.58
N LEU A 16 -10.65 -37.28 -55.08
CA LEU A 16 -9.92 -36.05 -55.44
C LEU A 16 -10.53 -34.93 -54.55
N LEU A 17 -9.84 -33.95 -54.00
CA LEU A 17 -8.44 -33.69 -53.66
C LEU A 17 -8.50 -32.32 -52.94
N THR A 18 -7.87 -32.20 -51.78
CA THR A 18 -7.17 -31.00 -51.27
C THR A 18 -7.90 -29.69 -50.89
N VAL A 19 -7.31 -29.13 -49.83
CA VAL A 19 -7.21 -27.73 -49.38
C VAL A 19 -8.25 -27.25 -48.36
N LEU A 20 -7.86 -27.50 -47.11
CA LEU A 20 -8.07 -26.69 -45.92
C LEU A 20 -7.84 -25.17 -46.15
N LEU A 21 -8.72 -24.39 -45.51
CA LEU A 21 -8.48 -23.07 -44.89
C LEU A 21 -8.13 -21.90 -45.82
N ALA A 22 -9.17 -21.20 -46.30
CA ALA A 22 -9.13 -19.75 -46.52
C ALA A 22 -10.15 -19.15 -45.54
N GLY A 23 -9.67 -18.53 -44.45
CA GLY A 23 -9.64 -17.07 -44.32
C GLY A 23 -10.90 -16.64 -43.54
N CYS A 24 -10.87 -15.83 -42.49
CA CYS A 24 -9.96 -14.75 -42.12
C CYS A 24 -10.12 -14.59 -40.60
N GLY A 25 -9.02 -14.53 -39.87
CA GLY A 25 -9.05 -14.43 -38.42
C GLY A 25 -7.63 -14.49 -37.90
N GLY A 26 -6.76 -13.65 -38.45
CA GLY A 26 -5.52 -13.34 -37.77
C GLY A 26 -5.90 -12.68 -36.45
N THR A 27 -5.72 -13.41 -35.36
CA THR A 27 -5.60 -12.83 -34.04
C THR A 27 -4.32 -12.00 -34.05
N GLU A 28 -4.46 -10.71 -34.27
CA GLU A 28 -3.50 -9.77 -33.71
C GLU A 28 -3.59 -9.94 -32.20
N GLU A 29 -2.63 -10.68 -31.65
CA GLU A 29 -2.42 -10.76 -30.22
C GLU A 29 -2.06 -9.34 -29.79
N ASN A 30 -3.03 -8.64 -29.22
CA ASN A 30 -2.76 -7.39 -28.50
C ASN A 30 -2.00 -7.80 -27.23
N PRO A 31 -0.70 -7.52 -27.09
CA PRO A 31 0.10 -7.99 -25.96
C PRO A 31 -0.25 -7.27 -24.65
N LEU A 32 -1.27 -6.40 -24.65
CA LEU A 32 -1.76 -5.64 -23.50
C LEU A 32 -3.29 -5.70 -23.45
N ASP A 33 -3.82 -6.90 -23.19
CA ASP A 33 -5.25 -7.06 -22.87
C ASP A 33 -5.49 -6.74 -21.39
N VAL A 34 -5.64 -5.45 -21.09
CA VAL A 34 -5.89 -4.93 -19.73
C VAL A 34 -7.38 -4.92 -19.36
N ASN A 35 -8.27 -5.51 -20.16
CA ASN A 35 -9.71 -5.52 -19.89
C ASN A 35 -10.42 -6.86 -20.19
N ALA A 36 -9.72 -7.99 -20.22
CA ALA A 36 -10.37 -9.29 -20.32
C ALA A 36 -11.26 -9.55 -19.08
N ALA A 37 -12.57 -9.46 -19.28
CA ALA A 37 -13.58 -9.75 -18.27
C ALA A 37 -13.42 -11.21 -17.77
N ARG A 38 -13.03 -11.35 -16.50
CA ARG A 38 -12.99 -12.65 -15.82
C ARG A 38 -14.43 -13.10 -15.53
N ASP A 39 -14.79 -14.24 -16.09
CA ASP A 39 -16.04 -14.95 -15.81
C ASP A 39 -16.01 -15.45 -14.36
N VAL A 40 -16.72 -14.75 -13.46
CA VAL A 40 -16.86 -15.12 -12.05
C VAL A 40 -18.26 -15.68 -11.85
N SER A 41 -18.32 -17.00 -11.71
CA SER A 41 -19.50 -17.78 -11.33
C SER A 41 -20.11 -17.26 -10.01
N THR A 42 -21.33 -16.74 -10.08
CA THR A 42 -22.11 -16.27 -8.93
C THR A 42 -22.81 -17.43 -8.22
N GLY A 43 -22.31 -17.83 -7.05
CA GLY A 43 -23.02 -18.65 -6.05
C GLY A 43 -23.58 -17.78 -4.91
N PRO A 44 -24.63 -18.22 -4.17
CA PRO A 44 -25.50 -17.31 -3.44
C PRO A 44 -24.91 -16.79 -2.13
N VAL A 45 -25.23 -15.51 -1.88
CA VAL A 45 -24.85 -14.69 -0.73
C VAL A 45 -25.46 -15.22 0.57
N LYS A 46 -24.61 -15.40 1.60
CA LYS A 46 -25.04 -15.51 2.99
C LYS A 46 -24.17 -14.58 3.83
N GLY A 47 -24.82 -13.58 4.43
CA GLY A 47 -24.17 -12.45 5.11
C GLY A 47 -23.16 -12.86 6.19
N SER A 48 -22.06 -12.12 6.24
CA SER A 48 -21.10 -12.05 7.34
C SER A 48 -20.50 -10.63 7.36
N PRO A 49 -20.13 -10.11 8.54
CA PRO A 49 -19.86 -8.68 8.76
C PRO A 49 -18.57 -8.25 8.05
N ALA A 50 -18.49 -6.95 7.71
CA ALA A 50 -17.37 -6.22 7.08
C ALA A 50 -16.07 -7.05 6.95
N GLY A 51 -15.96 -7.76 5.82
CA GLY A 51 -14.78 -8.55 5.51
C GLY A 51 -13.73 -7.65 4.88
N THR A 52 -12.61 -7.46 5.57
CA THR A 52 -11.39 -6.85 5.03
C THR A 52 -11.01 -7.55 3.72
N VAL A 53 -11.16 -6.86 2.59
CA VAL A 53 -10.73 -7.38 1.29
C VAL A 53 -9.22 -7.24 1.21
N LYS A 54 -8.48 -8.35 1.24
CA LYS A 54 -7.09 -8.41 0.74
C LYS A 54 -7.12 -8.23 -0.77
N GLY A 55 -7.07 -6.99 -1.23
CA GLY A 55 -6.86 -6.66 -2.64
C GLY A 55 -5.61 -5.81 -2.81
N GLU A 56 -5.29 -5.45 -4.06
CA GLU A 56 -4.18 -4.57 -4.42
C GLU A 56 -4.12 -3.35 -3.49
N ASP A 57 -2.92 -2.97 -3.08
CA ASP A 57 -2.57 -1.84 -2.21
C ASP A 57 -2.31 -0.60 -3.08
N PRO A 58 -3.35 0.22 -3.36
CA PRO A 58 -3.24 1.32 -4.32
C PRO A 58 -2.33 2.45 -3.83
N LEU A 59 -2.05 2.50 -2.53
CA LEU A 59 -1.21 3.52 -1.90
C LEU A 59 0.23 3.04 -1.69
N ASN A 60 0.57 1.82 -2.13
CA ASN A 60 1.89 1.20 -1.96
C ASN A 60 2.41 1.18 -0.50
N ILE A 61 1.50 1.18 0.48
CA ILE A 61 1.82 1.19 1.92
C ILE A 61 2.68 -0.02 2.31
N GLY A 62 2.45 -1.19 1.70
CA GLY A 62 3.17 -2.42 2.02
C GLY A 62 4.50 -2.60 1.26
N VAL A 63 4.90 -1.66 0.40
CA VAL A 63 6.09 -1.83 -0.45
C VAL A 63 7.38 -1.63 0.34
N ASP A 64 7.46 -0.54 1.09
CA ASP A 64 8.65 -0.14 1.83
C ASP A 64 8.57 -0.47 3.33
N GLY A 65 9.73 -0.45 3.99
CA GLY A 65 9.85 -0.81 5.39
C GLY A 65 11.23 -0.62 5.97
N ALA A 66 11.30 -0.68 7.28
CA ALA A 66 12.54 -0.64 8.05
C ALA A 66 12.33 -1.38 9.37
N LYS A 67 13.41 -1.90 9.95
CA LYS A 67 13.44 -2.26 11.36
C LYS A 67 14.13 -1.16 12.12
N LEU A 68 13.42 -0.50 13.02
CA LEU A 68 13.96 0.58 13.84
C LEU A 68 13.96 0.17 15.30
N CYS A 69 15.11 0.35 15.94
CA CYS A 69 15.22 0.27 17.39
C CYS A 69 15.31 1.67 17.99
N GLY A 70 14.55 1.93 19.05
CA GLY A 70 14.61 3.17 19.83
C GLY A 70 14.84 2.91 21.31
N VAL A 71 15.53 3.81 22.00
CA VAL A 71 15.55 3.83 23.46
C VAL A 71 14.53 4.84 23.94
N GLN A 72 13.56 4.42 24.74
CA GLN A 72 12.50 5.32 25.21
C GLN A 72 13.00 6.23 26.36
N PRO A 73 12.90 7.57 26.21
CA PRO A 73 13.15 8.48 27.30
C PRO A 73 12.16 8.27 28.44
N LYS A 74 12.62 8.51 29.67
CA LYS A 74 11.79 8.33 30.86
C LYS A 74 10.48 9.14 30.76
N ASP A 75 9.36 8.47 31.01
CA ASP A 75 8.01 9.07 30.99
C ASP A 75 7.62 9.74 29.65
N SER A 76 8.22 9.30 28.52
CA SER A 76 7.96 9.79 27.16
C SER A 76 7.51 8.66 26.23
N PHE A 77 7.34 8.98 24.95
CA PHE A 77 7.09 8.07 23.83
C PHE A 77 8.10 8.29 22.70
N GLN A 78 8.19 7.34 21.78
CA GLN A 78 8.92 7.46 20.51
C GLN A 78 7.98 7.78 19.36
N GLU A 79 8.40 8.68 18.49
CA GLU A 79 7.68 9.01 17.26
C GLU A 79 8.37 8.36 16.07
N TYR A 80 7.56 7.80 15.19
CA TYR A 80 7.98 7.27 13.91
C TYR A 80 7.13 7.88 12.80
N THR A 81 7.77 8.22 11.68
CA THR A 81 7.10 8.82 10.54
C THR A 81 7.12 7.88 9.34
N VAL A 82 5.95 7.66 8.75
CA VAL A 82 5.78 6.95 7.47
C VAL A 82 5.29 7.95 6.44
N MET A 83 6.11 8.22 5.43
CA MET A 83 5.72 9.08 4.31
C MET A 83 4.94 8.28 3.29
N LEU A 84 3.77 8.79 2.89
CA LEU A 84 2.95 8.20 1.83
C LEU A 84 2.70 9.20 0.71
N HIS A 85 2.61 8.67 -0.51
CA HIS A 85 2.09 9.37 -1.69
C HIS A 85 0.80 8.70 -2.13
N ASN A 86 -0.20 9.48 -2.55
CA ASN A 86 -1.35 8.96 -3.26
C ASN A 86 -1.10 9.08 -4.77
N PRO A 87 -0.58 8.05 -5.44
CA PRO A 87 -0.28 8.09 -6.87
C PRO A 87 -1.53 7.96 -7.75
N THR A 88 -2.71 7.84 -7.14
CA THR A 88 -3.96 7.55 -7.84
C THR A 88 -4.72 8.84 -8.19
N LEU A 89 -5.81 8.70 -8.94
CA LEU A 89 -6.79 9.76 -9.17
C LEU A 89 -7.96 9.73 -8.18
N GLU A 90 -7.92 8.83 -7.19
CA GLU A 90 -8.97 8.62 -6.20
C GLU A 90 -8.62 9.29 -4.86
N GLU A 91 -9.64 9.71 -4.12
CA GLU A 91 -9.49 10.12 -2.72
C GLU A 91 -9.72 8.92 -1.80
N PHE A 92 -8.89 8.80 -0.76
CA PHE A 92 -9.06 7.79 0.28
C PHE A 92 -9.34 8.46 1.62
N THR A 93 -10.18 7.83 2.45
CA THR A 93 -10.37 8.23 3.84
C THR A 93 -9.66 7.24 4.75
N PHE A 94 -8.74 7.72 5.59
CA PHE A 94 -8.08 6.86 6.57
C PHE A 94 -9.04 6.45 7.69
N GLY A 95 -8.94 5.20 8.10
CA GLY A 95 -9.53 4.68 9.32
C GLY A 95 -8.54 4.72 10.48
N GLU A 96 -8.78 3.88 11.48
CA GLU A 96 -7.86 3.71 12.60
C GLU A 96 -6.52 3.12 12.15
N ILE A 97 -5.44 3.67 12.70
CA ILE A 97 -4.07 3.15 12.54
C ILE A 97 -3.67 2.45 13.84
N ALA A 98 -3.10 1.26 13.71
CA ALA A 98 -2.75 0.42 14.85
C ALA A 98 -1.35 -0.19 14.72
N LEU A 99 -0.80 -0.66 15.84
CA LEU A 99 0.38 -1.54 15.81
C LEU A 99 -0.06 -2.95 15.42
N GLY A 100 0.68 -3.59 14.52
CA GLY A 100 0.51 -4.99 14.17
C GLY A 100 1.28 -5.89 15.14
N ALA A 101 0.57 -6.83 15.76
CA ALA A 101 1.12 -7.77 16.75
C ALA A 101 2.02 -7.10 17.81
N PRO A 102 1.53 -6.07 18.54
CA PRO A 102 2.35 -5.42 19.55
C PRO A 102 2.57 -6.33 20.76
N GLU A 103 3.81 -6.39 21.23
CA GLU A 103 4.20 -7.02 22.49
C GLU A 103 4.84 -5.95 23.38
N GLY A 104 4.24 -5.62 24.52
CA GLY A 104 4.80 -4.64 25.46
C GLY A 104 4.83 -3.18 24.94
N LEU A 105 4.22 -2.91 23.78
CA LEU A 105 4.03 -1.57 23.22
C LEU A 105 2.56 -1.19 23.17
N ARG A 106 2.29 0.10 23.37
CA ARG A 106 1.00 0.74 23.14
C ARG A 106 1.13 1.92 22.19
N MET A 107 0.15 2.08 21.31
CA MET A 107 -0.01 3.28 20.51
C MET A 107 -0.48 4.44 21.41
N ILE A 108 0.19 5.58 21.32
CA ILE A 108 -0.18 6.83 22.00
C ILE A 108 -1.08 7.66 21.10
N SER A 109 -0.65 7.88 19.86
CA SER A 109 -1.39 8.62 18.85
C SER A 109 -0.96 8.17 17.44
N ALA A 110 -1.84 8.43 16.49
CA ALA A 110 -1.56 8.33 15.06
C ALA A 110 -2.13 9.57 14.38
N GLU A 111 -1.25 10.40 13.86
CA GLU A 111 -1.57 11.72 13.31
C GLU A 111 -1.04 11.84 11.89
N ILE A 112 -1.58 12.80 11.15
CA ILE A 112 -1.18 13.11 9.78
C ILE A 112 -0.71 14.54 9.71
N THR A 113 0.42 14.75 9.03
CA THR A 113 0.88 16.06 8.59
C THR A 113 1.02 16.09 7.07
N PRO A 114 0.68 17.21 6.41
CA PRO A 114 1.01 17.40 5.00
C PRO A 114 2.52 17.32 4.77
N ALA A 115 2.93 16.70 3.66
CA ALA A 115 4.32 16.58 3.26
C ALA A 115 4.50 16.99 1.78
N ASN A 116 5.74 17.17 1.36
CA ASN A 116 6.13 17.26 -0.05
C ASN A 116 6.86 15.97 -0.48
N LYS A 117 7.34 15.91 -1.74
CA LYS A 117 8.05 14.74 -2.29
C LYS A 117 9.34 14.41 -1.53
N GLU A 118 9.91 15.41 -0.89
CA GLU A 118 11.14 15.33 -0.11
C GLU A 118 10.88 14.93 1.36
N GLY A 119 9.61 14.79 1.77
CA GLY A 119 9.20 14.37 3.12
C GLY A 119 9.21 15.47 4.18
N HIS A 120 9.39 16.73 3.78
CA HIS A 120 9.53 17.87 4.67
C HIS A 120 8.17 18.36 5.20
N GLY A 121 7.60 17.64 6.17
CA GLY A 121 6.63 18.17 7.14
C GLY A 121 7.32 18.25 8.50
N HIS A 122 7.52 19.46 9.03
CA HIS A 122 8.21 19.65 10.32
C HIS A 122 7.19 20.01 11.40
N HIS A 123 7.26 19.33 12.54
CA HIS A 123 6.49 19.68 13.73
C HIS A 123 7.08 20.92 14.39
N GLY A 124 6.61 22.11 14.02
CA GLY A 124 6.59 23.31 14.89
C GLY A 124 7.86 23.75 15.63
N ALA A 125 9.05 23.25 15.32
CA ALA A 125 10.29 23.68 15.97
C ALA A 125 10.77 24.96 15.28
N GLU A 126 10.80 26.07 16.03
CA GLU A 126 11.40 27.32 15.57
C GLU A 126 12.84 27.06 15.10
N VAL A 127 13.17 27.60 13.93
CA VAL A 127 14.55 27.65 13.43
C VAL A 127 15.38 28.53 14.36
N ASP A 128 16.05 27.92 15.34
CA ASP A 128 17.01 28.63 16.17
C ASP A 128 18.21 29.02 15.30
N ALA A 129 18.24 30.31 14.96
CA ALA A 129 19.33 30.95 14.25
C ALA A 129 20.48 31.19 15.24
N GLY A 130 21.42 30.23 15.33
CA GLY A 130 22.70 30.50 15.96
C GLY A 130 23.53 29.27 16.30
N HIS A 131 24.69 29.11 15.66
CA HIS A 131 25.99 29.25 16.31
C HIS A 131 27.13 29.23 15.26
N SER A 132 28.08 30.14 15.45
CA SER A 132 29.25 30.42 14.61
C SER A 132 30.49 29.62 15.06
N GLY A 133 31.28 29.12 14.09
CA GLY A 133 32.66 28.61 14.23
C GLY A 133 32.75 27.08 14.15
N HIS A 134 33.53 26.41 13.28
CA HIS A 134 34.85 26.72 12.71
C HIS A 134 35.10 25.97 11.37
N GLY A 135 35.98 26.53 10.52
CA GLY A 135 36.99 25.74 9.77
C GLY A 135 36.60 25.18 8.40
N ALA A 136 37.32 25.62 7.37
CA ALA A 136 37.04 25.40 5.96
C ALA A 136 37.13 23.94 5.46
N SER A 137 36.07 23.52 4.75
CA SER A 137 36.15 22.74 3.51
C SER A 137 35.15 23.37 2.55
N ALA A 138 35.50 23.55 1.28
CA ALA A 138 34.57 24.11 0.29
C ALA A 138 33.42 23.12 0.09
N ALA A 139 32.33 23.34 0.82
CA ALA A 139 31.09 22.61 0.64
C ALA A 139 30.52 22.89 -0.76
N PRO A 140 29.87 21.92 -1.41
CA PRO A 140 29.11 22.19 -2.62
C PRO A 140 28.15 23.34 -2.35
N THR A 141 27.94 24.23 -3.32
CA THR A 141 26.96 25.32 -3.24
C THR A 141 25.65 24.74 -2.74
N THR A 142 25.37 24.94 -1.45
CA THR A 142 24.10 24.61 -0.84
C THR A 142 23.20 25.72 -1.34
N GLU A 143 22.47 25.45 -2.42
CA GLU A 143 21.22 26.17 -2.63
C GLU A 143 20.48 26.08 -1.29
N PRO A 144 20.05 27.21 -0.69
CA PRO A 144 19.28 27.17 0.53
C PRO A 144 18.10 26.24 0.28
N ALA A 145 18.03 25.12 1.00
CA ALA A 145 16.83 24.30 1.01
C ALA A 145 15.68 25.25 1.36
N GLU A 146 14.70 25.36 0.45
CA GLU A 146 13.55 26.22 0.73
C GLU A 146 12.94 25.76 2.06
N PRO A 147 12.77 26.66 3.03
CA PRO A 147 12.21 26.29 4.31
C PRO A 147 10.84 25.67 4.07
N SER A 148 10.64 24.47 4.61
CA SER A 148 9.34 23.80 4.57
C SER A 148 8.26 24.74 5.08
N THR A 149 7.30 25.08 4.22
CA THR A 149 6.22 26.02 4.53
C THR A 149 5.06 25.36 5.30
N PHE A 150 5.16 24.07 5.63
CA PHE A 150 4.08 23.32 6.29
C PHE A 150 4.28 23.32 7.81
N LEU A 151 4.02 24.47 8.45
CA LEU A 151 3.77 24.55 9.89
C LEU A 151 2.29 24.24 10.15
N VAL A 152 1.86 23.02 9.85
CA VAL A 152 0.49 22.59 10.08
C VAL A 152 0.47 21.71 11.31
N GLU A 153 -0.41 22.02 12.26
CA GLU A 153 -0.64 21.18 13.43
C GLU A 153 -1.09 19.78 12.95
N PRO A 154 -0.49 18.71 13.48
CA PRO A 154 -0.91 17.35 13.15
C PRO A 154 -2.40 17.15 13.42
N VAL A 155 -3.06 16.44 12.53
CA VAL A 155 -4.47 16.09 12.67
C VAL A 155 -4.61 14.60 12.91
N PRO A 156 -5.65 14.12 13.62
CA PRO A 156 -5.88 12.69 13.77
C PRO A 156 -5.93 11.97 12.42
N ALA A 157 -5.29 10.81 12.32
CA ALA A 157 -5.27 10.06 11.08
C ALA A 157 -6.66 9.54 10.69
N ALA A 158 -7.44 9.07 11.67
CA ALA A 158 -8.79 8.58 11.44
C ALA A 158 -9.70 9.71 10.92
N GLY A 159 -10.33 9.46 9.77
CA GLY A 159 -11.20 10.41 9.07
C GLY A 159 -10.46 11.39 8.16
N TYR A 160 -9.12 11.35 8.09
CA TYR A 160 -8.35 12.19 7.18
C TYR A 160 -8.60 11.81 5.71
N ARG A 161 -8.80 12.82 4.87
CA ARG A 161 -8.99 12.67 3.42
C ARG A 161 -7.65 12.82 2.69
N PHE A 162 -7.19 11.74 2.09
CA PHE A 162 -5.94 11.70 1.34
C PHE A 162 -6.21 11.92 -0.15
N THR A 163 -6.01 13.15 -0.61
CA THR A 163 -6.36 13.60 -1.95
C THR A 163 -5.39 13.05 -3.02
N PRO A 164 -5.84 12.94 -4.28
CA PRO A 164 -4.99 12.56 -5.42
C PRO A 164 -3.68 13.35 -5.49
N ASP A 165 -2.58 12.68 -5.86
CA ASP A 165 -1.23 13.21 -6.04
C ASP A 165 -0.62 13.99 -4.84
N SER A 166 -1.20 13.85 -3.66
CA SER A 166 -0.69 14.49 -2.44
C SER A 166 0.28 13.60 -1.68
N HIS A 167 1.13 14.22 -0.86
CA HIS A 167 2.05 13.54 0.05
C HIS A 167 1.68 13.87 1.49
N ILE A 168 1.79 12.88 2.36
CA ILE A 168 1.58 13.04 3.80
C ILE A 168 2.64 12.26 4.59
N ASN A 169 2.78 12.65 5.84
CA ASN A 169 3.49 11.89 6.86
C ASN A 169 2.44 11.37 7.86
N ILE A 170 2.37 10.04 8.02
CA ILE A 170 1.71 9.42 9.16
C ILE A 170 2.73 9.39 10.30
N VAL A 171 2.42 10.07 11.39
CA VAL A 171 3.25 10.16 12.59
C VAL A 171 2.61 9.30 13.67
N VAL A 172 3.29 8.21 14.04
CA VAL A 172 2.84 7.32 15.10
C VAL A 172 3.69 7.52 16.34
N ALA A 173 3.04 7.83 17.46
CA ALA A 173 3.67 7.89 18.76
C ALA A 173 3.44 6.56 19.49
N VAL A 174 4.51 5.93 19.95
CA VAL A 174 4.50 4.59 20.55
C VAL A 174 5.27 4.62 21.87
N ALA A 175 4.75 3.95 22.89
CA ALA A 175 5.46 3.78 24.15
C ALA A 175 5.41 2.35 24.66
N LEU A 176 6.40 1.99 25.46
CA LEU A 176 6.36 0.83 26.34
C LEU A 176 5.15 0.91 27.26
N GLU A 177 4.53 -0.25 27.46
CA GLU A 177 3.54 -0.44 28.50
C GLU A 177 4.16 -0.25 29.90
N GLU A 178 3.31 0.02 30.89
CA GLU A 178 3.77 0.25 32.26
C GLU A 178 4.44 -1.02 32.82
N GLY A 179 5.64 -0.85 33.38
CA GLY A 179 6.41 -1.96 33.97
C GLY A 179 7.11 -2.87 32.97
N VAL A 180 7.04 -2.59 31.67
CA VAL A 180 7.73 -3.35 30.62
C VAL A 180 9.06 -2.68 30.25
N ASP A 181 10.13 -3.46 30.10
CA ASP A 181 11.48 -2.97 29.77
C ASP A 181 11.81 -2.98 28.27
N ASN A 182 11.13 -3.83 27.50
CA ASN A 182 11.29 -3.96 26.06
C ASN A 182 9.94 -4.26 25.40
N GLY A 183 9.70 -3.70 24.21
CA GLY A 183 8.50 -4.00 23.44
C GLY A 183 8.75 -3.94 21.94
N THR A 184 7.92 -4.67 21.20
CA THR A 184 8.00 -4.82 19.75
C THR A 184 6.65 -4.62 19.06
N ALA A 185 6.70 -4.28 17.77
CA ALA A 185 5.58 -4.39 16.85
C ALA A 185 6.10 -4.80 15.47
N GLU A 186 5.41 -5.73 14.80
CA GLU A 186 5.84 -6.29 13.51
C GLU A 186 5.57 -5.35 12.33
N ASN A 187 4.62 -4.42 12.48
CA ASN A 187 4.21 -3.49 11.44
C ASN A 187 3.34 -2.35 12.00
N ILE A 188 3.03 -1.38 11.15
CA ILE A 188 1.91 -0.46 11.34
C ILE A 188 0.76 -0.93 10.45
N LEU A 189 -0.39 -1.25 11.03
CA LEU A 189 -1.61 -1.56 10.31
C LEU A 189 -2.32 -0.25 9.94
N VAL A 190 -2.45 0.00 8.64
CA VAL A 190 -3.10 1.18 8.08
C VAL A 190 -4.42 0.77 7.44
N ARG A 191 -5.52 1.29 7.98
CA ARG A 191 -6.85 1.13 7.40
C ARG A 191 -7.22 2.37 6.61
N PHE A 192 -7.84 2.17 5.45
CA PHE A 192 -8.35 3.27 4.63
C PHE A 192 -9.46 2.75 3.72
N ALA A 193 -10.26 3.67 3.17
CA ALA A 193 -11.37 3.33 2.30
C ALA A 193 -11.41 4.26 1.09
N SER A 194 -11.80 3.72 -0.06
CA SER A 194 -12.27 4.51 -1.20
C SER A 194 -13.80 4.56 -1.19
N SER A 195 -14.42 5.16 -2.21
CA SER A 195 -15.87 5.07 -2.40
C SER A 195 -16.38 3.66 -2.68
N GLU A 196 -15.51 2.73 -3.08
CA GLU A 196 -15.88 1.40 -3.55
C GLU A 196 -15.61 0.29 -2.54
N ARG A 197 -14.55 0.43 -1.72
CA ARG A 197 -14.13 -0.63 -0.79
C ARG A 197 -13.22 -0.12 0.33
N ASP A 198 -13.13 -0.96 1.36
CA ASP A 198 -12.19 -0.80 2.48
C ASP A 198 -10.89 -1.60 2.23
N TYR A 199 -9.80 -1.10 2.80
CA TYR A 199 -8.45 -1.64 2.72
C TYR A 199 -7.84 -1.72 4.12
N GLU A 200 -7.03 -2.74 4.35
CA GLU A 200 -6.16 -2.86 5.53
C GLU A 200 -4.82 -3.38 5.04
N VAL A 201 -3.78 -2.57 5.20
CA VAL A 201 -2.44 -2.89 4.71
C VAL A 201 -1.45 -2.74 5.86
N ALA A 202 -0.57 -3.72 5.99
CA ALA A 202 0.55 -3.68 6.93
C ALA A 202 1.75 -2.96 6.30
N HIS A 203 2.07 -1.76 6.78
CA HIS A 203 3.34 -1.10 6.47
C HIS A 203 4.47 -1.83 7.20
N LYS A 204 5.55 -2.19 6.51
CA LYS A 204 6.65 -3.02 7.05
C LYS A 204 7.61 -2.25 7.95
N LEU A 205 7.10 -1.34 8.77
CA LEU A 205 7.89 -0.70 9.82
C LEU A 205 7.85 -1.60 11.07
N GLU A 206 8.92 -2.34 11.29
CA GLU A 206 9.15 -3.09 12.51
C GLU A 206 9.72 -2.15 13.58
N ILE A 207 9.09 -2.12 14.75
CA ILE A 207 9.46 -1.25 15.86
C ILE A 207 9.97 -2.13 17.00
N GLU A 208 11.13 -1.77 17.53
CA GLU A 208 11.69 -2.30 18.77
C GLU A 208 11.99 -1.11 19.69
N ILE A 209 11.51 -1.15 20.93
CA ILE A 209 11.79 -0.12 21.92
C ILE A 209 12.33 -0.78 23.17
N ASP A 210 13.45 -0.26 23.68
CA ASP A 210 14.07 -0.69 24.93
C ASP A 210 14.20 0.49 25.90
N ARG A 211 14.21 0.22 27.22
CA ARG A 211 14.47 1.28 28.22
C ARG A 211 15.92 1.71 28.31
N THR A 212 16.83 0.84 27.90
CA THR A 212 18.24 0.94 28.24
C THR A 212 19.11 1.09 27.01
N SER A 213 18.95 0.21 26.02
CA SER A 213 19.81 0.19 24.84
C SER A 213 19.22 -0.57 23.66
N CYS A 214 19.57 -0.11 22.46
CA CYS A 214 19.43 -0.85 21.22
C CYS A 214 20.77 -1.51 20.85
N SER A 215 20.77 -2.80 20.54
CA SER A 215 21.98 -3.58 20.19
C SER A 215 21.83 -4.31 18.87
#